data_AF-D8U622-F1
#
_entry.id   AF-D8U622-F1
#
_cell.length_a   1.000
_cell.length_b   1.000
_cell.length_c   1.000
_cell.angle_alpha   90.00
_cell.angle_beta   90.00
_cell.angle_gamma   90.00
#
_symmetry.space_group_name_H-M   'P 1'
#
loop_
_entity.id
_entity.type
_entity.pdbx_description
1 polymer ?
#
loop_
_entity_poly.entity_id
_entity_poly.type
_entity_poly.pdbx_seq_one_letter_code
_entity_poly.pdbx_strand_id
1 'polypeptide(L)'
;MELSTQVLKRLMKELQDLVTNPAEGIRVFINEQNLTDIQAEVDGPQGTPYENGVFRMRLTLPSDFPASPPKGFFITKVFHPNISTNGDICVNVLKRDWTSETTLRHVFMVIRCLLIQPFPDSALNEEAGKLLLEDYDEYDKRARLMTNIHGMSMAKRPTPTPLTTSGANAGGTSSSETSKKEKEGATESSSPTLKKAKSDQGKNTATAGATSTMAKVKKGLKRL
;
A
#
# COMPACT_ATOMS: atom_id res chain seq x y z
N MET A 1 5.03 19.00 -18.36
CA MET A 1 5.48 17.69 -18.88
C MET A 1 4.40 17.23 -19.82
N GLU A 2 4.72 16.97 -21.09
CA GLU A 2 3.69 16.68 -22.10
C GLU A 2 3.97 15.29 -22.70
N LEU A 3 3.12 14.33 -22.33
CA LEU A 3 3.15 12.99 -22.94
C LEU A 3 2.69 13.10 -24.39
N SER A 4 3.20 12.24 -25.27
CA SER A 4 2.76 12.24 -26.66
C SER A 4 1.26 11.93 -26.76
N THR A 5 0.58 12.48 -27.77
CA THR A 5 -0.85 12.27 -27.99
C THR A 5 -1.22 10.79 -28.10
N GLN A 6 -0.34 9.97 -28.69
CA GLN A 6 -0.56 8.52 -28.81
C GLN A 6 -0.50 7.84 -27.44
N VAL A 7 0.48 8.19 -26.61
CA VAL A 7 0.63 7.67 -25.25
C VAL A 7 -0.56 8.09 -24.38
N LEU A 8 -1.02 9.34 -24.50
CA LEU A 8 -2.17 9.83 -23.75
C LEU A 8 -3.47 9.09 -24.12
N LYS A 9 -3.73 8.86 -25.40
CA LYS A 9 -4.89 8.10 -25.87
C LYS A 9 -4.88 6.66 -25.35
N ARG A 10 -3.72 6.01 -25.39
CA ARG A 10 -3.54 4.66 -24.83
C ARG A 10 -3.77 4.66 -23.32
N LEU A 11 -3.18 5.61 -22.59
CA LEU A 11 -3.32 5.74 -21.14
C LEU A 11 -4.78 5.92 -20.72
N MET A 12 -5.53 6.83 -21.36
CA MET A 12 -6.95 7.03 -21.09
C MET A 12 -7.75 5.75 -21.30
N LYS A 13 -7.49 5.02 -22.38
CA LYS A 13 -8.14 3.73 -22.66
C LYS A 13 -7.84 2.69 -21.58
N GLU A 14 -6.58 2.58 -21.14
CA GLU A 14 -6.18 1.66 -20.07
C GLU A 14 -6.82 2.01 -18.72
N LEU A 15 -6.84 3.30 -18.36
CA LEU A 15 -7.47 3.77 -17.12
C LEU A 15 -8.98 3.51 -17.13
N GLN A 16 -9.66 3.79 -18.25
CA GLN A 16 -11.09 3.52 -18.38
C GLN A 16 -11.40 2.02 -18.30
N ASP A 17 -10.58 1.17 -18.92
CA ASP A 17 -10.70 -0.28 -18.81
C ASP A 17 -10.47 -0.76 -17.37
N LEU A 18 -9.51 -0.20 -16.63
CA LEU A 18 -9.27 -0.55 -15.22
C LEU A 18 -10.40 -0.12 -14.28
N VAL A 19 -11.11 0.97 -14.59
CA VAL A 19 -12.28 1.40 -13.83
C VAL A 19 -13.50 0.53 -14.16
N THR A 20 -13.72 0.23 -15.44
CA THR A 20 -14.90 -0.53 -15.90
C THR A 20 -14.76 -2.03 -15.61
N ASN A 21 -13.54 -2.55 -15.78
CA ASN A 21 -13.17 -3.96 -15.62
C ASN A 21 -12.02 -4.08 -14.60
N PRO A 22 -12.25 -3.86 -13.30
CA PRO A 22 -11.19 -3.86 -12.30
C PRO A 22 -10.42 -5.18 -12.26
N ALA A 23 -9.10 -5.11 -12.10
CA ALA A 23 -8.29 -6.30 -11.83
C ALA A 23 -8.59 -6.82 -10.41
N GLU A 24 -8.33 -8.12 -10.18
CA GLU A 24 -8.57 -8.74 -8.89
C GLU A 24 -7.86 -7.98 -7.75
N GLY A 25 -8.65 -7.50 -6.79
CA GLY A 25 -8.14 -6.76 -5.64
C GLY A 25 -7.55 -5.39 -5.98
N ILE A 26 -7.83 -4.82 -7.17
CA ILE A 26 -7.31 -3.52 -7.59
C ILE A 26 -8.48 -2.60 -7.97
N ARG A 27 -8.49 -1.39 -7.44
CA ARG A 27 -9.42 -0.32 -7.84
C ARG A 27 -8.63 0.93 -8.18
N VAL A 28 -8.81 1.46 -9.38
CA VAL A 28 -8.12 2.67 -9.86
C VAL A 28 -9.06 3.86 -9.75
N PHE A 29 -8.51 5.02 -9.38
CA PHE A 29 -9.20 6.31 -9.36
C PHE A 29 -8.60 7.21 -10.43
N ILE A 30 -9.45 7.67 -11.35
CA ILE A 30 -9.04 8.57 -12.43
C ILE A 30 -9.04 10.00 -11.89
N ASN A 31 -7.91 10.68 -12.05
CA ASN A 31 -7.82 12.12 -11.89
C ASN A 31 -7.84 12.79 -13.26
N GLU A 32 -8.99 13.34 -13.65
CA GLU A 32 -9.17 14.01 -14.95
C GLU A 32 -8.30 15.27 -15.11
N GLN A 33 -7.88 15.88 -14.00
CA GLN A 33 -7.02 17.07 -14.02
C GLN A 33 -5.54 16.72 -14.21
N ASN A 34 -5.13 15.52 -13.80
CA ASN A 34 -3.74 15.07 -13.92
C ASN A 34 -3.66 13.56 -14.13
N LEU A 35 -3.64 13.15 -15.40
CA LEU A 35 -3.54 11.75 -15.78
C LEU A 35 -2.16 11.11 -15.53
N THR A 36 -1.14 11.93 -15.18
CA THR A 36 0.19 11.42 -14.82
C THR A 36 0.30 10.99 -13.36
N ASP A 37 -0.68 11.35 -12.53
CA ASP A 37 -0.83 10.92 -11.14
C ASP A 37 -2.03 9.97 -11.04
N ILE A 38 -1.74 8.67 -10.92
CA ILE A 38 -2.74 7.61 -10.96
C ILE A 38 -2.82 7.00 -9.57
N GLN A 39 -3.98 7.09 -8.92
CA GLN A 39 -4.18 6.50 -7.60
C GLN A 39 -4.94 5.19 -7.70
N ALA A 40 -4.63 4.27 -6.81
CA ALA A 40 -5.31 3.00 -6.70
C ALA A 40 -5.42 2.53 -5.25
N GLU A 41 -6.38 1.66 -5.00
CA GLU A 41 -6.45 0.82 -3.82
C GLU A 41 -6.10 -0.62 -4.22
N VAL A 42 -5.18 -1.22 -3.47
CA VAL A 42 -4.77 -2.62 -3.62
C VAL A 42 -5.20 -3.38 -2.37
N ASP A 43 -5.96 -4.44 -2.58
CA ASP A 43 -6.42 -5.33 -1.53
C ASP A 43 -5.31 -6.34 -1.21
N GLY A 44 -4.99 -6.46 0.08
CA GLY A 44 -4.00 -7.40 0.58
C GLY A 44 -4.35 -8.84 0.24
N PRO A 45 -3.46 -9.60 -0.40
CA PRO A 45 -3.75 -10.97 -0.81
C PRO A 45 -4.02 -11.90 0.38
N GLN A 46 -4.90 -12.88 0.19
CA GLN A 46 -5.19 -13.91 1.20
C GLN A 46 -3.94 -14.76 1.51
N GLY A 47 -3.82 -15.21 2.76
CA GLY A 47 -2.69 -16.01 3.22
C GLY A 47 -1.40 -15.20 3.44
N THR A 48 -1.45 -13.88 3.33
CA THR A 48 -0.30 -12.99 3.57
C THR A 48 -0.51 -12.20 4.87
N PRO A 49 0.53 -11.58 5.46
CA PRO A 49 0.36 -10.64 6.56
C PRO A 49 -0.41 -9.35 6.18
N TYR A 50 -0.73 -9.18 4.89
CA TYR A 50 -1.46 -8.04 4.35
C TYR A 50 -2.95 -8.30 4.19
N GLU A 51 -3.40 -9.54 4.38
CA GLU A 51 -4.79 -9.96 4.23
C GLU A 51 -5.75 -9.05 5.01
N ASN A 52 -6.93 -8.80 4.42
CA ASN A 52 -7.98 -7.91 4.92
C ASN A 52 -7.62 -6.41 4.99
N GLY A 53 -6.38 -6.04 4.68
CA GLY A 53 -5.96 -4.66 4.49
C GLY A 53 -6.28 -4.14 3.09
N VAL A 54 -6.69 -2.88 3.00
CA VAL A 54 -6.71 -2.11 1.75
C VAL A 54 -5.66 -1.03 1.81
N PHE A 55 -4.80 -0.98 0.80
CA PHE A 55 -3.66 -0.09 0.72
C PHE A 55 -3.83 0.92 -0.41
N ARG A 56 -3.87 2.21 -0.07
CA ARG A 56 -3.80 3.27 -1.08
C ARG A 56 -2.39 3.38 -1.60
N MET A 57 -2.28 3.51 -2.91
CA MET A 57 -1.03 3.69 -3.60
C MET A 57 -1.19 4.65 -4.78
N ARG A 58 -0.06 5.11 -5.29
CA ARG A 58 0.03 6.02 -6.43
C ARG A 58 1.10 5.55 -7.40
N LEU A 59 0.81 5.67 -8.70
CA LEU A 59 1.78 5.63 -9.78
C LEU A 59 2.00 7.05 -10.32
N THR A 60 3.26 7.40 -10.56
CA THR A 60 3.64 8.64 -11.24
C THR A 60 4.37 8.32 -12.53
N LEU A 61 3.87 8.83 -13.65
CA LEU A 61 4.49 8.63 -14.96
C LEU A 61 5.72 9.55 -15.11
N PRO A 62 6.91 9.02 -15.46
CA PRO A 62 8.07 9.87 -15.73
C PRO A 62 7.94 10.59 -17.09
N SER A 63 8.81 11.57 -17.33
CA SER A 63 8.81 12.37 -18.57
C SER A 63 9.11 11.58 -19.84
N ASP A 64 9.81 10.47 -19.69
CA ASP A 64 10.17 9.54 -20.76
C ASP A 64 9.22 8.34 -20.85
N PHE A 65 8.09 8.35 -20.13
CA PHE A 65 7.07 7.30 -20.24
C PHE A 65 6.54 7.20 -21.70
N PRO A 66 6.41 5.99 -22.27
CA PRO A 66 6.53 4.65 -21.66
C PRO A 66 7.92 4.00 -21.80
N ALA A 67 8.97 4.71 -22.21
CA ALA A 67 10.31 4.13 -22.29
C ALA A 67 10.80 3.66 -20.91
N SER A 68 10.55 4.46 -19.87
CA SER A 68 10.73 4.06 -18.47
C SER A 68 9.40 3.67 -17.79
N PRO A 69 9.42 2.75 -16.81
CA PRO A 69 8.24 2.39 -16.04
C PRO A 69 7.74 3.55 -15.17
N PRO A 70 6.47 3.52 -14.74
CA PRO A 70 5.98 4.42 -13.71
C PRO A 70 6.74 4.23 -12.40
N LYS A 71 6.83 5.30 -11.60
CA LYS A 71 7.28 5.21 -10.21
C LYS A 71 6.09 4.87 -9.32
N GLY A 72 6.23 3.88 -8.44
CA GLY A 72 5.17 3.45 -7.54
C GLY A 72 5.43 3.83 -6.10
N PHE A 73 4.38 4.23 -5.39
CA PHE A 73 4.43 4.63 -3.98
C PHE A 73 3.20 4.12 -3.24
N PHE A 74 3.38 3.52 -2.08
CA PHE A 74 2.32 3.29 -1.12
C PHE A 74 2.05 4.56 -0.32
N ILE A 75 0.80 5.03 -0.36
CA ILE A 75 0.32 6.14 0.49
C ILE A 75 -0.01 5.58 1.88
N THR A 76 -0.67 4.41 1.93
CA THR A 76 -0.85 3.67 3.18
C THR A 76 0.49 3.13 3.64
N LYS A 77 0.84 3.32 4.93
CA LYS A 77 2.07 2.75 5.48
C LYS A 77 2.03 1.22 5.46
N VAL A 78 3.11 0.60 4.99
CA VAL A 78 3.24 -0.86 4.89
C VAL A 78 4.62 -1.28 5.42
N PHE A 79 4.67 -2.36 6.19
CA PHE A 79 5.93 -3.01 6.54
C PHE A 79 6.23 -4.13 5.54
N HIS A 80 7.18 -3.87 4.64
CA HIS A 80 7.48 -4.76 3.53
C HIS A 80 8.94 -4.55 3.05
N PRO A 81 9.69 -5.60 2.68
CA PRO A 81 11.10 -5.47 2.28
C PRO A 81 11.33 -4.48 1.13
N ASN A 82 10.53 -4.56 0.06
CA ASN A 82 10.70 -3.75 -1.15
C ASN A 82 9.96 -2.40 -1.13
N ILE A 83 9.46 -1.97 0.03
CA ILE A 83 8.76 -0.69 0.19
C ILE A 83 9.52 0.13 1.24
N SER A 84 9.93 1.35 0.88
CA SER A 84 10.62 2.25 1.81
C SER A 84 9.69 2.73 2.93
N THR A 85 10.24 3.32 3.98
CA THR A 85 9.47 3.96 5.05
C THR A 85 8.60 5.13 4.56
N ASN A 86 8.98 5.76 3.44
CA ASN A 86 8.23 6.82 2.78
C ASN A 86 7.20 6.27 1.77
N GLY A 87 7.17 4.95 1.56
CA GLY A 87 6.25 4.26 0.66
C GLY A 87 6.80 3.98 -0.73
N ASP A 88 8.03 4.39 -1.06
CA ASP A 88 8.64 4.13 -2.38
C ASP A 88 8.71 2.63 -2.66
N ILE A 89 8.26 2.20 -3.83
CA ILE A 89 8.43 0.82 -4.29
C ILE A 89 9.77 0.70 -5.00
N CYS A 90 10.54 -0.35 -4.69
CA CYS A 90 11.83 -0.60 -5.31
C CYS A 90 11.74 -0.59 -6.84
N VAL A 91 12.55 0.27 -7.47
CA VAL A 91 12.56 0.48 -8.92
C VAL A 91 12.88 -0.80 -9.68
N ASN A 92 13.69 -1.69 -9.11
CA ASN A 92 14.04 -2.96 -9.73
C ASN A 92 12.82 -3.89 -9.90
N VAL A 93 11.81 -3.76 -9.03
CA VAL A 93 10.56 -4.53 -9.15
C VAL A 93 9.81 -4.15 -10.41
N LEU A 94 9.71 -2.84 -10.68
CA LEU A 94 8.93 -2.32 -11.81
C LEU A 94 9.72 -2.30 -13.12
N LYS A 95 11.05 -2.33 -13.05
CA LYS A 95 11.93 -2.43 -14.22
C LYS A 95 12.11 -3.85 -14.73
N ARG A 96 11.98 -4.87 -13.86
CA ARG A 96 12.13 -6.26 -14.27
C ARG A 96 11.00 -6.59 -15.24
N ASP A 97 11.39 -6.87 -16.48
CA ASP A 97 10.48 -7.18 -17.60
C ASP A 97 9.63 -6.00 -18.12
N TRP A 98 10.00 -4.76 -17.78
CA TRP A 98 9.35 -3.58 -18.35
C TRP A 98 9.65 -3.44 -19.84
N THR A 99 8.59 -3.27 -20.61
CA THR A 99 8.62 -2.81 -22.00
C THR A 99 7.63 -1.66 -22.19
N SER A 100 7.77 -0.87 -23.26
CA SER A 100 6.82 0.20 -23.58
C SER A 100 5.39 -0.31 -23.77
N GLU A 101 5.19 -1.60 -24.06
CA GLU A 101 3.89 -2.25 -24.23
C GLU A 101 3.26 -2.73 -22.93
N THR A 102 3.98 -2.64 -21.82
CA THR A 102 3.46 -3.06 -20.50
C THR A 102 2.31 -2.15 -20.09
N THR A 103 1.22 -2.75 -19.63
CA THR A 103 -0.01 -2.02 -19.25
C THR A 103 0.00 -1.64 -17.76
N LEU A 104 -0.75 -0.61 -17.40
CA LEU A 104 -0.97 -0.25 -15.99
C LEU A 104 -1.61 -1.39 -15.20
N ARG A 105 -2.49 -2.18 -15.83
CA ARG A 105 -3.07 -3.39 -15.23
C ARG A 105 -1.97 -4.35 -14.80
N HIS A 106 -1.01 -4.61 -15.68
CA HIS A 106 0.11 -5.47 -15.37
C HIS A 106 0.96 -4.90 -14.24
N VAL A 107 1.25 -3.59 -14.25
CA VAL A 107 2.01 -2.92 -13.16
C VAL A 107 1.33 -3.11 -11.81
N PHE A 108 0.02 -2.85 -11.70
CA PHE A 108 -0.69 -3.04 -10.44
C PHE A 108 -0.72 -4.51 -10.00
N MET A 109 -0.85 -5.45 -10.95
CA MET A 109 -0.77 -6.87 -10.66
C MET A 109 0.60 -7.28 -10.12
N VAL A 110 1.70 -6.79 -10.72
CA VAL A 110 3.06 -7.04 -10.22
C VAL A 110 3.22 -6.52 -8.79
N ILE A 111 2.70 -5.33 -8.49
CA ILE A 111 2.75 -4.74 -7.15
C ILE A 111 1.92 -5.56 -6.15
N ARG A 112 0.75 -6.07 -6.54
CA ARG A 112 -0.03 -6.97 -5.68
C ARG A 112 0.71 -8.30 -5.45
N CYS A 113 1.33 -8.87 -6.48
CA CYS A 113 2.14 -10.08 -6.35
C CYS A 113 3.38 -9.88 -5.47
N LEU A 114 3.92 -8.66 -5.42
CA LEU A 114 5.04 -8.31 -4.53
C LEU A 114 4.66 -8.52 -3.05
N LEU A 115 3.40 -8.24 -2.67
CA LEU A 115 2.88 -8.49 -1.32
C LEU A 115 2.78 -9.99 -0.98
N ILE A 116 2.74 -10.85 -1.99
CA ILE A 116 2.75 -12.31 -1.81
C ILE A 116 4.20 -12.79 -1.69
N GLN A 117 5.05 -12.33 -2.61
CA GLN A 117 6.42 -12.78 -2.73
C GLN A 117 7.39 -11.59 -2.80
N PRO A 118 7.93 -11.15 -1.65
CA PRO A 118 8.95 -10.10 -1.63
C PRO A 118 10.26 -10.56 -2.29
N PHE A 119 11.07 -9.60 -2.73
CA PHE A 119 12.42 -9.82 -3.27
C PHE A 119 13.49 -9.35 -2.29
N PRO A 120 14.01 -10.22 -1.40
CA PRO A 120 14.92 -9.82 -0.32
C PRO A 120 16.20 -9.14 -0.83
N ASP A 121 16.73 -9.55 -1.99
CA ASP A 121 17.96 -8.99 -2.60
C ASP A 121 17.84 -7.51 -3.00
N SER A 122 16.62 -6.97 -3.02
CA SER A 122 16.34 -5.57 -3.36
C SER A 122 15.51 -4.86 -2.30
N ALA A 123 15.73 -5.24 -1.03
CA ALA A 123 15.07 -4.63 0.12
C ALA A 123 15.44 -3.14 0.23
N LEU A 124 14.41 -2.28 0.28
CA LEU A 124 14.53 -0.87 0.66
C LEU A 124 14.33 -0.70 2.18
N ASN A 125 13.61 -1.62 2.80
CA ASN A 125 13.47 -1.73 4.24
C ASN A 125 14.33 -2.91 4.71
N GLU A 126 15.55 -2.59 5.15
CA GLU A 126 16.54 -3.59 5.58
C GLU A 126 16.04 -4.43 6.75
N GLU A 127 15.31 -3.82 7.69
CA GLU A 127 14.74 -4.53 8.83
C GLU A 127 13.69 -5.56 8.40
N ALA A 128 12.76 -5.16 7.53
CA ALA A 128 11.76 -6.09 6.98
C ALA A 128 12.43 -7.19 6.14
N GLY A 129 13.44 -6.85 5.35
CA GLY A 129 14.22 -7.82 4.57
C GLY A 129 14.96 -8.83 5.43
N LYS A 130 15.59 -8.36 6.52
CA LYS A 130 16.29 -9.22 7.48
C LYS A 130 15.32 -10.16 8.19
N LEU A 131 14.21 -9.65 8.74
CA LEU A 131 13.21 -10.48 9.41
C LEU A 131 12.60 -11.51 8.45
N LEU A 132 12.31 -11.13 7.20
CA LEU A 132 11.80 -12.09 6.21
C LEU A 132 12.71 -13.32 6.05
N LEU A 133 14.04 -13.12 6.09
CA LEU A 133 15.02 -14.19 5.88
C LEU A 133 15.39 -14.94 7.16
N GLU A 134 15.44 -14.26 8.31
CA GLU A 134 15.99 -14.79 9.55
C GLU A 134 14.91 -15.17 10.58
N ASP A 135 13.76 -14.48 10.58
CA ASP A 135 12.67 -14.67 11.54
C ASP A 135 11.31 -14.29 10.91
N TYR A 136 10.78 -15.21 10.10
CA TYR A 136 9.53 -14.98 9.37
C TYR A 136 8.33 -14.75 10.31
N ASP A 137 8.31 -15.38 11.49
CA ASP A 137 7.21 -15.24 12.45
C ASP A 137 7.16 -13.80 12.99
N GLU A 138 8.31 -13.19 13.27
CA GLU A 138 8.37 -11.79 13.70
C GLU A 138 8.07 -10.83 12.54
N TYR A 139 8.53 -11.12 11.32
CA TYR A 139 8.13 -10.38 10.12
C TYR A 139 6.60 -10.39 9.95
N ASP A 140 5.97 -11.56 10.01
CA ASP A 140 4.53 -11.73 9.83
C ASP A 140 3.74 -10.98 10.91
N LYS A 141 4.10 -11.12 12.19
CA LYS A 141 3.46 -10.38 13.30
C LYS A 141 3.52 -8.88 13.08
N ARG A 142 4.68 -8.35 12.73
CA ARG A 142 4.88 -6.91 12.55
C ARG A 142 4.16 -6.38 11.32
N ALA A 143 4.21 -7.13 10.21
CA ALA A 143 3.47 -6.78 9.00
C ALA A 143 1.96 -6.80 9.25
N ARG A 144 1.41 -7.80 9.95
CA ARG A 144 -0.01 -7.84 10.34
C ARG A 144 -0.40 -6.69 11.25
N LEU A 145 0.43 -6.36 12.25
CA LEU A 145 0.17 -5.21 13.12
C LEU A 145 0.06 -3.91 12.31
N MET A 146 1.00 -3.69 11.38
CA MET A 146 0.98 -2.51 10.51
C MET A 146 -0.22 -2.50 9.56
N THR A 147 -0.60 -3.65 9.01
CA THR A 147 -1.83 -3.82 8.22
C THR A 147 -3.07 -3.45 9.05
N ASN A 148 -3.17 -3.90 10.30
CA ASN A 148 -4.32 -3.63 11.16
C ASN A 148 -4.43 -2.15 11.57
N ILE A 149 -3.30 -1.46 11.74
CA ILE A 149 -3.27 -0.04 12.12
C ILE A 149 -3.52 0.87 10.92
N HIS A 150 -2.91 0.58 9.77
CA HIS A 150 -2.85 1.50 8.63
C HIS A 150 -3.69 1.05 7.43
N GLY A 151 -3.85 -0.25 7.22
CA GLY A 151 -4.74 -0.78 6.19
C GLY A 151 -6.18 -0.37 6.49
N MET A 152 -6.88 0.17 5.48
CA MET A 152 -8.31 0.40 5.66
C MET A 152 -9.01 -0.96 5.71
N SER A 153 -9.93 -1.14 6.65
CA SER A 153 -10.76 -2.35 6.67
C SER A 153 -11.63 -2.39 5.41
N MET A 154 -11.69 -3.55 4.76
CA MET A 154 -12.63 -3.81 3.65
C MET A 154 -14.07 -3.40 4.01
N ALA A 155 -14.47 -3.54 5.28
CA ALA A 155 -15.78 -3.19 5.78
C ALA A 155 -16.03 -1.67 5.95
N LYS A 156 -14.98 -0.85 5.99
CA LYS A 156 -15.06 0.62 6.05
C LYS A 156 -14.99 1.27 4.66
N ARG A 157 -15.05 0.48 3.60
CA ARG A 157 -15.00 0.99 2.23
C ARG A 157 -16.31 1.70 1.90
N PRO A 158 -16.29 2.95 1.43
CA PRO A 158 -17.48 3.55 0.83
C PRO A 158 -17.90 2.67 -0.36
N THR A 159 -19.13 2.19 -0.37
CA THR A 159 -19.69 1.52 -1.55
C THR A 159 -19.64 2.49 -2.74
N PRO A 160 -19.07 2.10 -3.89
CA PRO A 160 -19.08 2.96 -5.06
C PRO A 160 -20.53 3.24 -5.45
N THR A 161 -20.94 4.50 -5.37
CA THR A 161 -22.25 4.94 -5.83
C THR A 161 -22.32 4.68 -7.34
N PRO A 162 -23.34 3.96 -7.84
CA PRO A 162 -23.55 3.85 -9.28
C PRO A 162 -23.70 5.26 -9.86
N LEU A 163 -22.92 5.58 -10.90
CA LEU A 163 -23.14 6.78 -11.69
C LEU A 163 -24.49 6.65 -12.40
N THR A 164 -25.56 7.14 -11.78
CA THR A 164 -26.87 7.24 -12.43
C THR A 164 -26.87 8.43 -13.38
N THR A 165 -26.82 8.15 -14.68
CA THR A 165 -27.19 9.11 -15.71
C THR A 165 -28.72 9.22 -15.76
N SER A 166 -29.27 10.34 -15.29
CA SER A 166 -30.58 10.93 -15.66
C SER A 166 -30.73 12.19 -14.81
N GLY A 167 -30.74 13.41 -15.35
CA GLY A 167 -31.75 13.88 -16.31
C GLY A 167 -32.91 14.47 -15.52
N ALA A 168 -32.94 15.81 -15.41
CA ALA A 168 -33.91 16.59 -14.67
C ALA A 168 -35.38 16.30 -15.04
N ASN A 169 -36.32 16.34 -14.07
CA ASN A 169 -37.22 17.49 -13.88
C ASN A 169 -38.22 17.32 -12.71
N ALA A 170 -38.46 18.46 -12.03
CA ALA A 170 -39.65 18.94 -11.32
C ALA A 170 -40.34 18.16 -10.16
N GLY A 171 -40.25 18.78 -8.96
CA GLY A 171 -41.43 19.38 -8.32
C GLY A 171 -41.99 18.71 -7.06
N GLY A 172 -42.07 19.47 -5.95
CA GLY A 172 -43.07 19.21 -4.90
C GLY A 172 -42.61 19.30 -3.44
N THR A 173 -42.70 20.51 -2.90
CA THR A 173 -42.72 21.00 -1.50
C THR A 173 -43.28 20.09 -0.38
N SER A 174 -42.67 20.17 0.82
CA SER A 174 -43.27 20.46 2.17
C SER A 174 -42.50 19.72 3.29
N SER A 175 -41.66 20.40 4.08
CA SER A 175 -41.92 21.05 5.40
C SER A 175 -41.66 20.18 6.65
N SER A 176 -40.97 20.80 7.63
CA SER A 176 -41.05 20.65 9.11
C SER A 176 -40.72 19.28 9.74
N GLU A 177 -40.12 19.12 10.92
CA GLU A 177 -39.61 19.94 12.04
C GLU A 177 -38.90 18.90 12.98
N THR A 178 -37.66 19.13 13.46
CA THR A 178 -37.27 19.73 14.76
C THR A 178 -37.22 18.77 15.97
N SER A 179 -36.11 18.91 16.72
CA SER A 179 -35.89 18.66 18.18
C SER A 179 -35.20 17.33 18.57
N LYS A 180 -33.94 17.33 19.01
CA LYS A 180 -33.34 17.79 20.31
C LYS A 180 -33.80 17.02 21.56
N LYS A 181 -32.85 16.31 22.19
CA LYS A 181 -32.42 16.39 23.62
C LYS A 181 -31.32 15.33 23.86
N GLU A 182 -30.07 15.66 24.17
CA GLU A 182 -29.48 16.17 25.44
C GLU A 182 -29.66 15.25 26.67
N LYS A 183 -28.53 14.73 27.18
CA LYS A 183 -27.90 14.99 28.50
C LYS A 183 -26.90 13.86 28.83
N GLU A 184 -25.60 14.13 29.02
CA GLU A 184 -24.88 14.78 30.16
C GLU A 184 -24.52 13.82 31.32
N GLY A 185 -23.29 14.01 31.82
CA GLY A 185 -22.68 13.43 33.03
C GLY A 185 -21.38 12.68 32.70
N ALA A 186 -20.15 13.21 32.78
CA ALA A 186 -19.42 13.79 33.94
C ALA A 186 -19.39 12.79 35.13
N THR A 187 -18.28 12.43 35.79
CA THR A 187 -17.03 13.15 36.05
C THR A 187 -15.98 12.18 36.66
N GLU A 188 -14.73 12.66 36.72
CA GLU A 188 -13.69 12.38 37.75
C GLU A 188 -13.00 10.99 37.79
N SER A 189 -11.74 10.86 37.40
CA SER A 189 -10.47 11.31 38.04
C SER A 189 -10.01 10.39 39.17
N SER A 190 -8.84 9.76 39.00
CA SER A 190 -7.68 9.93 39.90
C SER A 190 -6.57 8.95 39.52
N SER A 191 -5.46 9.51 39.04
CA SER A 191 -4.12 8.93 39.15
C SER A 191 -3.74 8.79 40.64
N PRO A 192 -2.74 7.98 40.98
CA PRO A 192 -1.48 8.63 41.32
C PRO A 192 -0.22 7.95 40.74
N THR A 193 0.75 8.82 40.54
CA THR A 193 2.14 8.65 40.08
C THR A 193 3.08 8.22 41.22
N LEU A 194 4.33 7.89 40.86
CA LEU A 194 5.62 7.86 41.63
C LEU A 194 6.13 6.44 41.94
N LYS A 195 7.40 6.02 41.75
CA LYS A 195 8.75 6.61 41.53
C LYS A 195 9.60 5.50 40.84
N LYS A 196 10.39 5.75 39.78
CA LYS A 196 11.80 6.23 39.73
C LYS A 196 12.85 5.32 40.40
N ALA A 197 13.72 4.72 39.59
CA ALA A 197 15.13 4.45 39.93
C ALA A 197 16.01 4.48 38.65
N LYS A 198 16.98 5.40 38.63
CA LYS A 198 18.29 5.34 37.92
C LYS A 198 19.12 4.22 38.60
N SER A 199 20.24 3.66 38.15
CA SER A 199 21.37 3.91 37.23
C SER A 199 22.00 2.49 37.02
N ASP A 200 22.99 2.16 36.21
CA ASP A 200 24.27 2.80 35.95
C ASP A 200 25.04 2.04 34.84
N GLN A 201 26.12 2.67 34.38
CA GLN A 201 27.05 2.35 33.31
C GLN A 201 27.81 1.02 33.43
N GLY A 202 28.23 0.50 32.27
CA GLY A 202 29.26 -0.54 32.14
C GLY A 202 29.82 -0.60 30.72
N LYS A 203 31.07 -0.16 30.55
CA LYS A 203 31.84 0.13 29.33
C LYS A 203 32.58 -1.13 28.80
N ASN A 204 33.11 -1.01 27.56
CA ASN A 204 34.22 -1.77 26.93
C ASN A 204 33.82 -2.97 26.05
N THR A 205 34.45 -3.30 24.91
CA THR A 205 35.51 -2.75 24.03
C THR A 205 35.53 -3.61 22.76
N ALA A 206 35.96 -3.02 21.64
CA ALA A 206 36.49 -3.58 20.38
C ALA A 206 36.66 -5.12 20.22
N THR A 207 36.36 -5.69 19.03
CA THR A 207 37.33 -5.93 17.93
C THR A 207 36.67 -6.55 16.68
N ALA A 208 37.36 -6.40 15.54
CA ALA A 208 37.01 -6.76 14.18
C ALA A 208 36.99 -8.28 13.87
N GLY A 209 36.42 -8.65 12.70
CA GLY A 209 36.75 -9.91 12.03
C GLY A 209 35.67 -10.44 11.09
N ALA A 210 35.88 -10.29 9.78
CA ALA A 210 35.09 -10.87 8.71
C ALA A 210 35.15 -12.41 8.68
N THR A 211 34.11 -13.09 8.19
CA THR A 211 34.13 -13.97 6.98
C THR A 211 32.88 -14.87 6.89
N SER A 212 32.25 -14.83 5.71
CA SER A 212 31.67 -15.93 4.93
C SER A 212 31.16 -17.19 5.65
N THR A 213 29.85 -17.49 5.50
CA THR A 213 29.43 -18.83 5.08
C THR A 213 28.04 -18.82 4.41
N MET A 214 28.03 -18.96 3.08
CA MET A 214 26.89 -19.53 2.36
C MET A 214 26.81 -21.02 2.68
N ALA A 215 25.67 -21.50 3.20
CA ALA A 215 25.06 -22.80 2.88
C ALA A 215 23.89 -23.16 3.82
N LYS A 216 22.64 -22.95 3.37
CA LYS A 216 21.56 -23.98 3.40
C LYS A 216 20.23 -23.37 2.94
N VAL A 217 20.07 -23.24 1.63
CA VAL A 217 18.75 -23.31 1.00
C VAL A 217 18.52 -24.76 0.62
N LYS A 218 17.66 -25.45 1.37
CA LYS A 218 16.79 -26.55 0.92
C LYS A 218 16.05 -27.16 2.11
N LYS A 219 14.80 -26.72 2.29
CA LYS A 219 13.62 -27.55 2.57
C LYS A 219 12.47 -26.63 2.96
N GLY A 220 11.40 -26.62 2.18
CA GLY A 220 10.18 -25.93 2.60
C GLY A 220 9.17 -25.52 1.54
N LEU A 221 9.31 -25.91 0.27
CA LEU A 221 8.26 -25.63 -0.72
C LEU A 221 7.43 -26.88 -1.01
N LYS A 222 6.51 -27.19 -0.09
CA LYS A 222 5.29 -27.96 -0.34
C LYS A 222 4.25 -27.55 0.71
N ARG A 223 3.42 -26.56 0.35
CA ARG A 223 1.99 -26.41 0.67
C ARG A 223 1.62 -24.94 0.51
N LEU A 224 1.03 -24.64 -0.64
CA LEU A 224 -0.18 -23.85 -0.88
C LEU A 224 -0.24 -23.55 -2.38
#